data_AF-A0A3D3LN63-F1
#
_entry.id   AF-A0A3D3LN63-F1
#
_cell.length_a   1.000
_cell.length_b   1.000
_cell.length_c   1.000
_cell.angle_alpha   90.00
_cell.angle_beta   90.00
_cell.angle_gamma   90.00
#
_symmetry.space_group_name_H-M   'P 1'
#
loop_
_entity.id
_entity.type
_entity.pdbx_description
1 polymer ?
#
loop_
_entity_poly.entity_id
_entity_poly.type
_entity_poly.pdbx_seq_one_letter_code
_entity_poly.pdbx_strand_id
1 'polypeptide(L)'
;MRQYLTSSTILILFLIIIHNDSYSQDKVYDVVILKSGINVVGAIVELIPDKTVKMYDTRGKEIIINFSDIERIEKKNFNYDKYMEIPLITEEDKLRKNFAFFINGGFFIRQDEIETSHNLNLTANYNFKQFGIGPGIFLTRINEKTVSAVVMDLRYTFLIKGIKPYFFADIGYAFGETDAKGVIAKFGSGMRYNINENIGLTADVSYLFQNYNYNVSNLKYSSKVYNVAGTYRGVLLNGGIAVSIF
;
A
#
# COMPACT_ATOMS: atom_id res chain seq x y z
N MET A 1 25.35 32.64 6.15
CA MET A 1 24.94 31.60 7.13
C MET A 1 23.89 30.72 6.47
N ARG A 2 24.23 29.48 6.11
CA ARG A 2 23.28 28.50 5.55
C ARG A 2 22.53 27.88 6.73
N GLN A 3 21.24 28.17 6.88
CA GLN A 3 20.40 27.50 7.86
C GLN A 3 20.13 26.07 7.37
N TYR A 4 20.54 25.08 8.16
CA TYR A 4 20.23 23.68 7.90
C TYR A 4 18.81 23.41 8.38
N LEU A 5 17.95 22.92 7.49
CA LEU A 5 16.64 22.39 7.83
C LEU A 5 16.84 21.18 8.76
N THR A 6 16.42 21.32 10.02
CA THR A 6 16.45 20.22 10.99
C THR A 6 15.49 19.10 10.57
N SER A 7 15.79 17.86 10.94
CA SER A 7 15.01 16.67 10.56
C SER A 7 13.52 16.75 10.94
N SER A 8 13.18 17.49 12.00
CA SER A 8 11.80 17.82 12.37
C SER A 8 11.09 18.69 11.35
N THR A 9 11.82 19.63 10.73
CA THR A 9 11.28 20.56 9.73
C THR A 9 11.00 19.85 8.40
N ILE A 10 11.82 18.85 8.06
CA ILE A 10 11.62 17.99 6.88
C ILE A 10 10.37 17.11 7.06
N LEU A 11 10.16 16.54 8.25
CA LEU A 11 8.99 15.72 8.56
C LEU A 11 7.68 16.54 8.48
N ILE A 12 7.69 17.78 8.98
CA ILE A 12 6.54 18.68 8.90
C ILE A 12 6.25 19.08 7.44
N LEU A 13 7.28 19.38 6.65
CA LEU A 13 7.09 19.63 5.21
C LEU A 13 6.51 18.41 4.49
N PHE A 14 6.96 17.20 4.83
CA PHE A 14 6.43 15.96 4.25
C PHE A 14 4.94 15.78 4.58
N LEU A 15 4.54 16.03 5.83
CA LEU A 15 3.13 15.94 6.27
C LEU A 15 2.21 16.98 5.60
N ILE A 16 2.73 18.17 5.28
CA ILE A 16 1.98 19.23 4.58
C ILE A 16 1.75 18.86 3.10
N ILE A 17 2.70 18.18 2.45
CA ILE A 17 2.56 17.77 1.04
C ILE A 17 1.48 16.68 0.87
N ILE A 18 1.33 15.79 1.86
CA ILE A 18 0.26 14.77 1.88
C ILE A 18 -1.13 15.35 2.20
N HIS A 19 -1.21 16.61 2.66
CA HIS A 19 -2.44 17.31 3.01
C HIS A 19 -3.02 18.15 1.86
N ASN A 20 -2.55 17.96 0.62
CA ASN A 20 -3.23 18.54 -0.52
C ASN A 20 -4.54 17.78 -0.73
N ASP A 21 -5.59 18.34 -0.15
CA ASP A 21 -6.97 17.97 -0.37
C ASP A 21 -7.21 17.65 -1.84
N SER A 22 -7.66 16.42 -2.05
CA SER A 22 -8.26 16.01 -3.31
C SER A 22 -9.48 16.89 -3.52
N TYR A 23 -9.34 17.97 -4.29
CA TYR A 23 -10.48 18.66 -4.87
C TYR A 23 -11.16 17.66 -5.80
N SER A 24 -12.12 16.93 -5.25
CA SER A 24 -13.08 16.15 -6.03
C SER A 24 -13.77 17.16 -6.94
N GLN A 25 -13.39 17.19 -8.21
CA GLN A 25 -14.20 17.85 -9.22
C GLN A 25 -15.57 17.17 -9.16
N ASP A 26 -16.61 17.94 -8.83
CA ASP A 26 -17.98 17.46 -8.96
C ASP A 26 -18.17 17.01 -10.41
N LYS A 27 -18.20 15.70 -10.61
CA LYS A 27 -18.36 15.13 -11.94
C LYS A 27 -19.81 15.33 -12.36
N VAL A 28 -19.99 16.09 -13.44
CA VAL A 28 -21.29 16.24 -14.11
C VAL A 28 -21.55 14.97 -14.90
N TYR A 29 -22.66 14.29 -14.61
CA TYR A 29 -23.08 13.09 -15.34
C TYR A 29 -24.43 13.31 -16.04
N ASP A 30 -24.65 12.54 -17.11
CA ASP A 30 -25.95 12.41 -17.76
C ASP A 30 -26.81 11.40 -16.99
N VAL A 31 -28.06 11.78 -16.73
CA VAL A 31 -29.08 10.96 -16.08
C VAL A 31 -30.20 10.72 -17.06
N VAL A 32 -30.40 9.47 -17.43
CA VAL A 32 -31.54 9.04 -18.22
C VAL A 32 -32.59 8.50 -17.25
N ILE A 33 -33.70 9.22 -17.13
CA ILE A 33 -34.84 8.83 -16.31
C ILE A 33 -35.78 8.04 -17.22
N LEU A 34 -36.02 6.77 -16.88
CA LEU A 34 -36.93 5.90 -17.61
C LEU A 34 -38.37 6.08 -17.13
N LYS A 35 -39.34 5.82 -18.00
CA LYS A 35 -40.78 5.82 -17.66
C LYS A 35 -41.14 4.81 -16.57
N SER A 36 -40.29 3.82 -16.34
CA SER A 36 -40.40 2.86 -15.22
C SER A 36 -40.03 3.46 -13.86
N GLY A 37 -39.52 4.71 -13.82
CA GLY A 37 -38.98 5.36 -12.63
C GLY A 37 -37.52 4.98 -12.31
N ILE A 38 -36.89 4.13 -13.14
CA ILE A 38 -35.48 3.77 -12.99
C ILE A 38 -34.60 4.89 -13.56
N ASN A 39 -33.55 5.25 -12.82
CA ASN A 39 -32.56 6.23 -13.24
C ASN A 39 -31.27 5.54 -13.68
N VAL A 40 -30.81 5.83 -14.89
CA VAL A 40 -29.52 5.35 -15.41
C VAL A 40 -28.54 6.52 -15.43
N VAL A 41 -27.40 6.38 -14.74
CA VAL A 41 -26.41 7.45 -14.57
C VAL A 41 -25.12 7.09 -15.30
N GLY A 42 -24.61 8.00 -16.13
CA GLY A 42 -23.41 7.75 -16.92
C GLY A 42 -23.03 8.91 -17.85
N ALA A 43 -22.34 8.58 -18.92
CA ALA A 43 -22.02 9.50 -20.02
C ALA A 43 -22.71 9.00 -21.29
N ILE A 44 -23.57 9.81 -21.88
CA ILE A 44 -24.19 9.51 -23.17
C ILE A 44 -23.11 9.67 -24.25
N VAL A 45 -22.87 8.61 -25.00
CA VAL A 45 -21.86 8.60 -26.08
C VAL A 45 -22.48 8.62 -27.47
N GLU A 46 -23.72 8.20 -27.59
CA GLU A 46 -24.46 8.26 -28.85
C GLU A 46 -25.94 8.46 -28.55
N LEU A 47 -26.58 9.37 -29.27
CA LEU A 47 -28.01 9.61 -29.18
C LEU A 47 -28.58 9.59 -30.61
N ILE A 48 -29.36 8.57 -30.91
CA ILE A 48 -30.12 8.47 -32.16
C ILE A 48 -31.57 8.82 -31.81
N PRO A 49 -32.06 10.01 -32.20
CA PRO A 49 -33.42 10.45 -31.92
C PRO A 49 -34.46 9.40 -32.31
N ASP A 50 -35.48 9.22 -31.47
CA ASP A 50 -36.59 8.28 -31.66
C ASP A 50 -36.21 6.80 -31.81
N LYS A 51 -34.93 6.44 -31.59
CA LYS A 51 -34.45 5.06 -31.63
C LYS A 51 -33.79 4.66 -30.32
N THR A 52 -32.56 5.10 -30.11
CA THR A 52 -31.71 4.57 -29.03
C THR A 52 -30.80 5.64 -28.45
N VAL A 53 -30.60 5.57 -27.14
CA VAL A 53 -29.54 6.27 -26.42
C VAL A 53 -28.51 5.25 -25.96
N LYS A 54 -27.27 5.44 -26.38
CA LYS A 54 -26.12 4.66 -25.95
C LYS A 54 -25.34 5.45 -24.93
N MET A 55 -25.07 4.84 -23.79
CA MET A 55 -24.30 5.45 -22.72
C MET A 55 -23.33 4.46 -22.10
N TYR A 56 -22.23 4.98 -21.54
CA TYR A 56 -21.41 4.24 -20.62
C TYR A 56 -21.82 4.59 -19.19
N ASP A 57 -22.07 3.59 -18.37
CA ASP A 57 -22.24 3.83 -16.94
C ASP A 57 -20.94 4.34 -16.30
N THR A 58 -21.01 4.74 -15.05
CA THR A 58 -19.85 5.25 -14.29
C THR A 58 -18.69 4.26 -14.14
N ARG A 59 -18.89 2.99 -14.52
CA ARG A 59 -17.91 1.90 -14.49
C ARG A 59 -17.44 1.49 -15.90
N GLY A 60 -17.88 2.20 -16.95
CA GLY A 60 -17.50 1.93 -18.32
C GLY A 60 -18.28 0.81 -19.00
N LYS A 61 -19.37 0.32 -18.40
CA LYS A 61 -20.28 -0.65 -19.04
C LYS A 61 -21.18 0.06 -20.04
N GLU A 62 -21.23 -0.48 -21.24
CA GLU A 62 -22.14 -0.02 -22.29
C GLU A 62 -23.60 -0.38 -21.94
N ILE A 63 -24.48 0.62 -22.05
CA ILE A 63 -25.92 0.49 -21.87
C ILE A 63 -26.60 1.10 -23.10
N ILE A 64 -27.50 0.35 -23.72
CA ILE A 64 -28.34 0.80 -24.83
C ILE A 64 -29.79 0.86 -24.31
N ILE A 65 -30.41 2.03 -24.45
CA ILE A 65 -31.76 2.31 -23.98
C ILE A 65 -32.62 2.71 -25.18
N ASN A 66 -33.81 2.14 -25.33
CA ASN A 66 -34.74 2.60 -26.37
C ASN A 66 -35.28 3.97 -26.01
N PHE A 67 -35.36 4.87 -26.99
CA PHE A 67 -35.87 6.23 -26.76
C PHE A 67 -37.33 6.23 -26.29
N SER A 68 -38.11 5.22 -26.68
CA SER A 68 -39.49 5.00 -26.22
C SER A 68 -39.63 4.86 -24.71
N ASP A 69 -38.58 4.37 -24.05
CA ASP A 69 -38.58 4.02 -22.64
C ASP A 69 -38.09 5.17 -21.77
N ILE A 70 -37.57 6.23 -22.40
CA ILE A 70 -37.04 7.42 -21.74
C ILE A 70 -38.19 8.38 -21.44
N GLU A 71 -38.26 8.84 -20.19
CA GLU A 71 -39.12 9.93 -19.79
C GLU A 71 -38.42 11.27 -20.04
N ARG A 72 -37.18 11.41 -19.56
CA ARG A 72 -36.36 12.62 -19.77
C ARG A 72 -34.87 12.37 -19.51
N ILE A 73 -34.04 13.30 -19.99
CA ILE A 73 -32.58 13.30 -19.81
C ILE A 73 -32.18 14.58 -19.08
N GLU A 74 -31.38 14.46 -18.02
CA GLU A 74 -30.92 15.58 -17.20
C GLU A 74 -29.40 15.51 -16.97
N LYS A 75 -28.75 16.66 -16.80
CA LYS A 75 -27.37 16.72 -16.28
C LYS A 75 -27.41 17.04 -14.80
N LYS A 76 -26.74 16.21 -13.98
CA LYS A 76 -26.65 16.43 -12.53
C LYS A 76 -25.22 16.34 -12.03
N ASN A 77 -24.91 17.19 -11.06
CA ASN A 77 -23.73 17.05 -10.22
C ASN A 77 -23.99 15.89 -9.26
N PHE A 78 -23.30 14.76 -9.42
CA PHE A 78 -23.46 13.63 -8.51
C PHE A 78 -22.40 13.65 -7.43
N ASN A 79 -22.87 13.61 -6.18
CA ASN A 79 -22.10 13.01 -5.10
C ASN A 79 -22.38 11.50 -5.12
N TYR A 80 -21.43 10.74 -5.67
CA TYR A 80 -21.56 9.32 -6.01
C TYR A 80 -21.99 8.44 -4.81
N ASP A 81 -21.72 8.88 -3.59
CA ASP A 81 -21.91 8.08 -2.37
C ASP A 81 -23.37 8.05 -1.86
N LYS A 82 -24.25 8.96 -2.31
CA LYS A 82 -25.58 9.15 -1.68
C LYS A 82 -26.73 8.40 -2.36
N TYR A 83 -26.57 7.90 -3.59
CA TYR A 83 -27.71 7.41 -4.39
C TYR A 83 -27.58 5.97 -4.95
N MET A 84 -26.55 5.21 -4.55
CA MET A 84 -26.53 3.76 -4.81
C MET A 84 -27.18 2.99 -3.66
N GLU A 85 -28.51 2.91 -3.65
CA GLU A 85 -29.27 1.82 -3.00
C GLU A 85 -29.72 0.77 -4.03
N ILE A 86 -28.84 0.42 -4.97
CA ILE A 86 -28.92 -0.89 -5.60
C ILE A 86 -27.76 -1.69 -5.02
N PRO A 87 -28.01 -2.74 -4.21
CA PRO A 87 -26.96 -3.66 -3.82
C PRO A 87 -26.63 -4.54 -5.03
N LEU A 88 -26.07 -3.92 -6.08
CA LEU A 88 -25.31 -4.63 -7.08
C LEU A 88 -24.00 -4.96 -6.38
N ILE A 89 -23.99 -6.11 -5.71
CA ILE A 89 -22.77 -6.87 -5.42
C ILE A 89 -22.00 -6.84 -6.74
N THR A 90 -20.96 -6.01 -6.77
CA THR A 90 -20.10 -5.87 -7.92
C THR A 90 -19.50 -7.24 -8.21
N GLU A 91 -19.66 -7.75 -9.42
CA GLU A 91 -18.86 -8.89 -9.90
C GLU A 91 -17.34 -8.59 -9.79
N GLU A 92 -16.94 -7.31 -9.72
CA GLU A 92 -15.56 -6.89 -9.38
C GLU A 92 -15.12 -7.29 -7.95
N ASP A 93 -16.04 -7.61 -7.03
CA ASP A 93 -15.70 -8.23 -5.74
C ASP A 93 -15.44 -9.74 -5.83
N LYS A 94 -15.73 -10.39 -6.97
CA LYS A 94 -15.57 -11.85 -7.15
C LYS A 94 -14.22 -12.27 -7.71
N LEU A 95 -13.41 -11.35 -8.25
CA LEU A 95 -12.03 -11.61 -8.67
C LEU A 95 -11.04 -10.80 -7.83
N ARG A 96 -11.20 -10.86 -6.50
CA ARG A 96 -10.21 -10.28 -5.59
C ARG A 96 -8.93 -11.10 -5.67
N LYS A 97 -7.88 -10.46 -6.21
CA LYS A 97 -6.46 -10.87 -6.13
C LYS A 97 -6.05 -11.18 -4.71
N ASN A 98 -6.33 -12.40 -4.30
CA ASN A 98 -6.15 -12.85 -2.93
C ASN A 98 -4.67 -13.02 -2.60
N PHE A 99 -3.79 -13.11 -3.59
CA PHE A 99 -2.35 -13.14 -3.34
C PHE A 99 -1.66 -11.86 -3.82
N ALA A 100 -0.76 -11.32 -3.01
CA ALA A 100 0.09 -10.20 -3.39
C ALA A 100 1.53 -10.43 -2.93
N PHE A 101 2.47 -10.27 -3.85
CA PHE A 101 3.90 -10.30 -3.59
C PHE A 101 4.43 -8.88 -3.56
N PHE A 102 5.19 -8.52 -2.53
CA PHE A 102 5.87 -7.22 -2.44
C PHE A 102 7.37 -7.43 -2.44
N ILE A 103 8.06 -6.66 -3.28
CA ILE A 103 9.51 -6.62 -3.41
C ILE A 103 9.91 -5.17 -3.16
N ASN A 104 10.38 -4.86 -1.96
CA ASN A 104 10.76 -3.51 -1.54
C ASN A 104 12.24 -3.49 -1.19
N GLY A 105 13.00 -2.52 -1.70
CA GLY A 105 14.39 -2.30 -1.35
C GLY A 105 14.65 -0.84 -1.03
N GLY A 106 15.69 -0.57 -0.26
CA GLY A 106 15.97 0.80 0.14
C GLY A 106 17.10 0.98 1.11
N PHE A 107 17.01 2.06 1.88
CA PHE A 107 18.03 2.49 2.82
C PHE A 107 17.58 2.22 4.25
N PHE A 108 18.51 1.76 5.09
CA PHE A 108 18.36 1.67 6.54
C PHE A 108 19.28 2.71 7.19
N ILE A 109 18.71 3.55 8.03
CA ILE A 109 19.43 4.60 8.77
C ILE A 109 19.45 4.18 10.24
N ARG A 110 20.61 3.72 10.72
CA ARG A 110 20.79 3.26 12.10
C ARG A 110 20.80 4.45 13.06
N GLN A 111 20.03 4.34 14.15
CA GLN A 111 19.92 5.40 15.15
C GLN A 111 21.21 5.58 15.97
N ASP A 112 21.90 4.48 16.30
CA ASP A 112 23.00 4.51 17.27
C ASP A 112 24.34 4.98 16.68
N GLU A 113 24.54 4.92 15.36
CA GLU A 113 25.84 5.26 14.74
C GLU A 113 25.76 6.13 13.47
N ILE A 114 24.59 6.70 13.12
CA ILE A 114 24.37 7.46 11.86
C ILE A 114 25.03 6.74 10.66
N GLU A 115 24.86 5.42 10.59
CA GLU A 115 25.31 4.61 9.47
C GLU A 115 24.13 4.36 8.54
N THR A 116 24.37 4.51 7.24
CA THR A 116 23.38 4.20 6.21
C THR A 116 23.75 2.90 5.54
N SER A 117 22.81 1.97 5.46
CA SER A 117 22.99 0.70 4.78
C SER A 117 21.82 0.38 3.86
N HIS A 118 21.87 -0.78 3.22
CA HIS A 118 20.83 -1.23 2.29
C HIS A 118 19.99 -2.34 2.88
N ASN A 119 18.75 -2.42 2.43
CA ASN A 119 17.85 -3.51 2.77
C ASN A 119 17.05 -4.00 1.56
N LEU A 120 16.54 -5.22 1.67
CA LEU A 120 15.60 -5.84 0.75
C LEU A 120 14.56 -6.61 1.56
N ASN A 121 13.28 -6.41 1.24
CA ASN A 121 12.15 -7.09 1.83
C ASN A 121 11.33 -7.78 0.74
N LEU A 122 11.09 -9.07 0.91
CA LEU A 122 10.29 -9.90 0.03
C LEU A 122 9.14 -10.48 0.85
N THR A 123 7.89 -10.15 0.54
CA THR A 123 6.72 -10.67 1.28
C THR A 123 5.70 -11.25 0.32
N ALA A 124 5.02 -12.31 0.74
CA ALA A 124 3.94 -12.95 0.00
C ALA A 124 2.70 -12.98 0.91
N ASN A 125 1.71 -12.16 0.59
CA ASN A 125 0.51 -11.97 1.39
C ASN A 125 -0.70 -12.66 0.78
N TYR A 126 -1.46 -13.34 1.61
CA TYR A 126 -2.86 -13.66 1.36
C TYR A 126 -3.73 -12.51 1.88
N ASN A 127 -4.54 -11.91 1.01
CA ASN A 127 -5.37 -10.75 1.29
C ASN A 127 -6.82 -11.17 1.52
N PHE A 128 -7.30 -10.98 2.74
CA PHE A 128 -8.71 -11.02 3.08
C PHE A 128 -9.23 -9.59 3.31
N LYS A 129 -9.99 -9.09 2.34
CA LYS A 129 -10.47 -7.71 2.30
C LYS A 129 -9.34 -6.68 2.35
N GLN A 130 -9.29 -5.82 3.37
CA GLN A 130 -8.23 -4.84 3.59
C GLN A 130 -6.98 -5.46 4.23
N PHE A 131 -7.11 -6.67 4.81
CA PHE A 131 -6.06 -7.29 5.60
C PHE A 131 -5.26 -8.26 4.74
N GLY A 132 -3.94 -8.15 4.78
CA GLY A 132 -2.98 -9.10 4.22
C GLY A 132 -2.20 -9.79 5.33
N ILE A 133 -1.95 -11.07 5.18
CA ILE A 133 -1.04 -11.82 6.05
C ILE A 133 -0.19 -12.78 5.22
N GLY A 134 1.09 -12.91 5.56
CA GLY A 134 1.89 -13.98 5.02
C GLY A 134 3.37 -13.91 5.35
N PRO A 135 4.15 -14.88 4.86
CA PRO A 135 5.58 -14.95 5.14
C PRO A 135 6.37 -13.91 4.34
N GLY A 136 7.53 -13.58 4.85
CA GLY A 136 8.51 -12.76 4.16
C GLY A 136 9.95 -13.07 4.55
N ILE A 137 10.85 -12.56 3.73
CA ILE A 137 12.30 -12.58 3.94
C ILE A 137 12.75 -11.13 3.97
N PHE A 138 13.46 -10.76 5.04
CA PHE A 138 14.08 -9.46 5.20
C PHE A 138 15.60 -9.63 5.20
N LEU A 139 16.27 -8.90 4.33
CA LEU A 139 17.73 -8.85 4.23
C LEU A 139 18.17 -7.42 4.53
N THR A 140 19.15 -7.25 5.39
CA THR A 140 19.78 -5.95 5.63
C THR A 140 21.28 -6.10 5.78
N ARG A 141 22.02 -5.07 5.39
CA ARG A 141 23.47 -5.01 5.62
C ARG A 141 23.75 -4.19 6.87
N ILE A 142 24.50 -4.73 7.83
CA ILE A 142 24.92 -4.03 9.05
C ILE A 142 26.41 -4.29 9.23
N ASN A 143 27.24 -3.23 9.28
CA ASN A 143 28.69 -3.32 9.46
C ASN A 143 29.34 -4.32 8.48
N GLU A 144 29.03 -4.17 7.19
CA GLU A 144 29.44 -5.05 6.08
C GLU A 144 28.86 -6.48 6.08
N LYS A 145 28.25 -6.95 7.17
CA LYS A 145 27.61 -8.27 7.28
C LYS A 145 26.16 -8.25 6.82
N THR A 146 25.72 -9.32 6.16
CA THR A 146 24.31 -9.51 5.79
C THR A 146 23.56 -10.20 6.93
N VAL A 147 22.51 -9.55 7.41
CA VAL A 147 21.52 -10.10 8.33
C VAL A 147 20.33 -10.56 7.51
N SER A 148 19.94 -11.81 7.70
CA SER A 148 18.76 -12.40 7.06
C SER A 148 17.72 -12.69 8.11
N ALA A 149 16.44 -12.44 7.82
CA ALA A 149 15.35 -12.75 8.73
C ALA A 149 14.18 -13.35 7.98
N VAL A 150 13.50 -14.31 8.61
CA VAL A 150 12.17 -14.75 8.19
C VAL A 150 11.17 -13.97 9.05
N VAL A 151 10.17 -13.38 8.40
CA VAL A 151 9.16 -12.56 9.03
C VAL A 151 7.76 -13.01 8.63
N MET A 152 6.78 -12.65 9.45
CA MET A 152 5.37 -12.64 9.13
C MET A 152 4.95 -11.19 8.90
N ASP A 153 4.51 -10.86 7.69
CA ASP A 153 3.95 -9.55 7.31
C ASP A 153 2.45 -9.56 7.64
N LEU A 154 2.03 -8.54 8.39
CA LEU A 154 0.64 -8.22 8.65
C LEU A 154 0.38 -6.85 8.04
N ARG A 155 -0.61 -6.74 7.16
CA ARG A 155 -0.83 -5.53 6.37
C ARG A 155 -2.29 -5.10 6.38
N TYR A 156 -2.51 -3.81 6.45
CA TYR A 156 -3.82 -3.20 6.23
C TYR A 156 -3.72 -2.22 5.06
N THR A 157 -4.42 -2.49 3.97
CA THR A 157 -4.45 -1.65 2.77
C THR A 157 -5.80 -0.95 2.65
N PHE A 158 -5.79 0.38 2.54
CA PHE A 158 -7.00 1.17 2.33
C PHE A 158 -7.55 0.96 0.92
N LEU A 159 -8.86 0.74 0.82
CA LEU A 159 -9.58 0.56 -0.44
C LEU A 159 -10.12 1.89 -0.97
N ILE A 160 -9.22 2.85 -1.18
CA ILE A 160 -9.55 4.13 -1.81
C ILE A 160 -9.17 4.12 -3.30
N LYS A 161 -9.84 4.94 -4.11
CA LYS A 161 -9.49 5.11 -5.52
C LYS A 161 -8.14 5.85 -5.65
N GLY A 162 -7.37 5.51 -6.68
CA GLY A 162 -6.07 6.12 -6.94
C GLY A 162 -4.94 5.46 -6.15
N ILE A 163 -4.15 6.27 -5.43
CA ILE A 163 -3.07 5.77 -4.58
C ILE A 163 -3.66 5.10 -3.35
N LYS A 164 -3.20 3.89 -3.03
CA LYS A 164 -3.68 3.06 -1.92
C LYS A 164 -2.69 3.13 -0.75
N PRO A 165 -2.98 3.90 0.32
CA PRO A 165 -2.19 3.85 1.55
C PRO A 165 -2.26 2.46 2.19
N TYR A 166 -1.22 2.09 2.92
CA TYR A 166 -1.22 0.89 3.74
C TYR A 166 -0.39 1.07 5.01
N PHE A 167 -0.74 0.31 6.04
CA PHE A 167 0.08 0.08 7.22
C PHE A 167 0.54 -1.36 7.24
N PHE A 168 1.71 -1.63 7.80
CA PHE A 168 2.20 -2.98 7.95
C PHE A 168 3.03 -3.17 9.21
N ALA A 169 3.10 -4.41 9.67
CA ALA A 169 3.99 -4.86 10.73
C ALA A 169 4.61 -6.21 10.32
N ASP A 170 5.93 -6.29 10.39
CA ASP A 170 6.69 -7.53 10.18
C ASP A 170 7.24 -7.99 11.52
N ILE A 171 6.97 -9.23 11.90
CA ILE A 171 7.51 -9.83 13.13
C ILE A 171 8.19 -11.14 12.77
N GLY A 172 9.40 -11.39 13.29
CA GLY A 172 10.13 -12.57 12.91
C GLY A 172 11.40 -12.81 13.69
N TYR A 173 12.28 -13.60 13.09
CA TYR A 173 13.57 -13.96 13.67
C TYR A 173 14.69 -13.80 12.65
N ALA A 174 15.70 -13.03 13.03
CA ALA A 174 16.94 -12.85 12.30
C ALA A 174 17.91 -14.00 12.59
N PHE A 175 18.53 -14.53 11.54
CA PHE A 175 19.52 -15.59 11.55
C PHE A 175 20.69 -15.21 10.63
N GLY A 176 21.86 -15.79 10.87
CA GLY A 176 23.09 -15.45 10.16
C GLY A 176 24.33 -15.69 11.03
N GLU A 177 25.44 -15.03 10.69
CA GLU A 177 26.66 -15.02 11.52
C GLU A 177 26.33 -14.56 12.95
N THR A 178 27.08 -15.09 13.92
CA THR A 178 26.80 -15.16 15.37
C THR A 178 26.32 -13.87 16.04
N ASP A 179 26.55 -12.71 15.43
CA ASP A 179 26.37 -11.41 16.05
C ASP A 179 25.03 -10.71 15.72
N ALA A 180 24.19 -11.34 14.89
CA ALA A 180 22.95 -10.74 14.39
C ALA A 180 21.70 -11.62 14.59
N LYS A 181 21.75 -12.61 15.48
CA LYS A 181 20.61 -13.50 15.76
C LYS A 181 19.66 -12.89 16.80
N GLY A 182 18.37 -12.90 16.49
CA GLY A 182 17.34 -12.58 17.49
C GLY A 182 16.03 -12.10 16.88
N VAL A 183 15.11 -11.72 17.76
CA VAL A 183 13.76 -11.29 17.37
C VAL A 183 13.83 -9.95 16.64
N ILE A 184 13.12 -9.87 15.52
CA ILE A 184 12.99 -8.67 14.71
C ILE A 184 11.51 -8.26 14.65
N ALA A 185 11.27 -6.96 14.76
CA ALA A 185 9.97 -6.35 14.61
C ALA A 185 10.13 -5.06 13.80
N LYS A 186 9.30 -4.88 12.78
CA LYS A 186 9.27 -3.69 11.95
C LYS A 186 7.83 -3.24 11.83
N PHE A 187 7.58 -1.94 11.88
CA PHE A 187 6.26 -1.39 11.58
C PHE A 187 6.41 -0.17 10.70
N GLY A 188 5.43 0.06 9.83
CA GLY A 188 5.52 1.16 8.89
C GLY A 188 4.21 1.49 8.21
N SER A 189 4.31 2.52 7.40
CA SER A 189 3.24 2.99 6.52
C SER A 189 3.81 3.24 5.14
N GLY A 190 3.01 2.95 4.13
CA GLY A 190 3.41 3.20 2.75
C GLY A 190 2.22 3.50 1.86
N MET A 191 2.53 3.68 0.59
CA MET A 191 1.57 3.96 -0.47
C MET A 191 1.84 3.00 -1.63
N ARG A 192 0.76 2.54 -2.27
CA ARG A 192 0.80 1.74 -3.49
C ARG A 192 0.07 2.47 -4.61
N TYR A 193 0.77 2.73 -5.71
CA TYR A 193 0.17 3.22 -6.94
C TYR A 193 0.06 2.08 -7.95
N ASN A 194 -1.15 1.71 -8.33
CA ASN A 194 -1.38 0.63 -9.29
C ASN A 194 -1.14 1.14 -10.72
N ILE A 195 -0.15 0.58 -11.42
CA ILE A 195 0.07 0.80 -12.85
C ILE A 195 -1.02 0.10 -13.65
N ASN A 196 -1.37 -1.12 -13.25
CA ASN A 196 -2.48 -1.89 -13.77
C ASN A 196 -3.10 -2.75 -12.66
N GLU A 197 -4.01 -3.64 -13.02
CA GLU A 197 -4.71 -4.52 -12.08
C GLU A 197 -3.82 -5.57 -11.39
N ASN A 198 -2.62 -5.86 -11.89
CA ASN A 198 -1.67 -6.83 -11.32
C ASN A 198 -0.46 -6.16 -10.69
N ILE A 199 0.01 -5.03 -11.22
CA ILE A 199 1.30 -4.43 -10.88
C ILE A 199 1.06 -3.05 -10.26
N GLY A 200 1.68 -2.80 -9.11
CA GLY A 200 1.75 -1.48 -8.50
C GLY A 200 3.15 -1.14 -8.02
N LEU A 201 3.46 0.15 -7.99
CA LEU A 201 4.66 0.69 -7.37
C LEU A 201 4.38 0.97 -5.90
N THR A 202 5.37 0.74 -5.05
CA THR A 202 5.28 0.97 -3.61
C THR A 202 6.35 1.93 -3.14
N ALA A 203 6.00 2.75 -2.16
CA ALA A 203 6.94 3.54 -1.37
C ALA A 203 6.53 3.44 0.11
N ASP A 204 7.47 3.19 1.01
CA ASP A 204 7.20 3.07 2.44
C ASP A 204 8.29 3.64 3.33
N VAL A 205 7.86 4.06 4.52
CA VAL A 205 8.71 4.38 5.65
C VAL A 205 8.37 3.43 6.79
N SER A 206 9.39 2.86 7.41
CA SER A 206 9.20 1.95 8.55
C SER A 206 10.27 2.15 9.60
N TYR A 207 9.96 1.73 10.82
CA TYR A 207 10.91 1.68 11.92
C TYR A 207 11.17 0.22 12.28
N LEU A 208 12.44 -0.12 12.48
CA LEU A 208 12.93 -1.46 12.77
C LEU A 208 13.47 -1.55 14.19
N PHE A 209 13.14 -2.65 14.85
CA PHE A 209 13.72 -3.11 16.10
C PHE A 209 14.24 -4.53 15.88
N GLN A 210 15.50 -4.78 16.20
CA GLN A 210 16.06 -6.13 16.19
C GLN A 210 16.89 -6.33 17.45
N ASN A 211 16.49 -7.26 18.30
CA ASN A 211 17.34 -7.71 19.39
C ASN A 211 18.41 -8.65 18.83
N TYR A 212 19.64 -8.53 19.33
CA TYR A 212 20.72 -9.44 18.99
C TYR A 212 21.45 -9.89 20.26
N ASN A 213 21.83 -11.16 20.27
CA ASN A 213 22.65 -11.77 21.32
C ASN A 213 23.86 -12.43 20.69
N TYR A 214 25.06 -12.12 21.18
CA TYR A 214 26.30 -12.75 20.71
C TYR A 214 27.19 -13.20 21.86
N ASN A 215 27.90 -14.30 21.60
CA ASN A 215 28.81 -14.91 22.56
C ASN A 215 30.23 -14.47 22.25
N VAL A 216 30.85 -13.74 23.17
CA VAL A 216 32.28 -13.38 23.08
C VAL A 216 33.08 -14.42 23.86
N SER A 217 33.93 -15.18 23.18
CA SER A 217 34.92 -16.06 23.80
C SER A 217 36.26 -15.33 23.90
N ASN A 218 36.78 -15.20 25.12
CA ASN A 218 38.04 -14.51 25.37
C ASN A 218 39.21 -15.52 25.34
N LEU A 219 39.72 -15.82 24.14
CA LEU A 219 40.73 -16.87 23.92
C LEU A 219 42.10 -16.61 24.59
N LYS A 220 42.34 -15.42 25.16
CA LYS A 220 43.66 -15.04 25.67
C LYS A 220 43.95 -15.38 27.13
N TYR A 221 42.95 -15.58 28.01
CA TYR A 221 43.22 -15.81 29.45
C TYR A 221 42.22 -16.70 30.20
N SER A 222 41.02 -16.99 29.68
CA SER A 222 40.05 -17.88 30.36
C SER A 222 38.88 -18.20 29.43
N SER A 223 38.39 -19.44 29.43
CA SER A 223 37.21 -19.92 28.68
C SER A 223 35.88 -19.35 29.19
N LYS A 224 35.86 -18.11 29.69
CA LYS A 224 34.64 -17.41 30.05
C LYS A 224 33.96 -16.90 28.79
N VAL A 225 32.78 -17.46 28.51
CA VAL A 225 31.87 -16.98 27.48
C VAL A 225 31.05 -15.84 28.08
N TYR A 226 31.14 -14.65 27.49
CA TYR A 226 30.30 -13.52 27.85
C TYR A 226 29.15 -13.43 26.85
N ASN A 227 27.91 -13.40 27.37
CA ASN A 227 26.74 -13.07 26.57
C ASN A 227 26.63 -11.55 26.51
N VAL A 228 26.73 -10.99 25.30
CA VAL A 228 26.46 -9.57 25.06
C VAL A 228 25.13 -9.46 24.31
N ALA A 229 24.22 -8.69 24.86
CA ALA A 229 22.88 -8.44 24.31
C ALA A 229 22.75 -6.96 23.92
N GLY A 230 22.10 -6.70 22.79
CA GLY A 230 21.83 -5.34 22.32
C GLY A 230 20.60 -5.28 21.42
N THR A 231 20.27 -4.08 20.94
CA THR A 231 19.17 -3.87 19.99
C THR A 231 19.65 -2.97 18.84
N TYR A 232 19.52 -3.44 17.60
CA TYR A 232 19.60 -2.57 16.43
C TYR A 232 18.26 -1.86 16.23
N ARG A 233 18.31 -0.54 16.05
CA ARG A 233 17.12 0.27 15.77
C ARG A 233 17.39 1.29 14.68
N GLY A 234 16.36 1.61 13.91
CA GLY A 234 16.48 2.64 12.90
C GLY A 234 15.29 2.73 11.95
N VAL A 235 15.40 3.68 11.02
CA VAL A 235 14.37 3.99 10.04
C VAL A 235 14.75 3.38 8.70
N LEU A 236 13.77 2.81 7.99
CA LEU A 236 13.91 2.34 6.62
C LEU A 236 13.08 3.22 5.70
N LEU A 237 13.68 3.56 4.56
CA LEU A 237 13.05 4.23 3.44
C LEU A 237 13.11 3.31 2.24
N ASN A 238 11.97 2.84 1.76
CA ASN A 238 11.91 1.80 0.74
C ASN A 238 11.08 2.24 -0.47
N GLY A 239 11.48 1.74 -1.63
CA GLY A 239 10.71 1.75 -2.87
C GLY A 239 10.64 0.34 -3.43
N GLY A 240 9.57 0.03 -4.17
CA GLY A 240 9.37 -1.33 -4.64
C GLY A 240 8.23 -1.55 -5.61
N ILE A 241 7.91 -2.82 -5.78
CA ILE A 241 6.86 -3.32 -6.66
C ILE A 241 5.97 -4.29 -5.88
N ALA A 242 4.67 -4.18 -6.10
CA ALA A 242 3.65 -5.10 -5.65
C ALA A 242 3.02 -5.82 -6.85
N VAL A 243 3.05 -7.15 -6.84
CA VAL A 243 2.44 -8.01 -7.86
C VAL A 243 1.28 -8.77 -7.24
N SER A 244 0.07 -8.54 -7.74
CA SER A 244 -1.17 -9.18 -7.30
C SER A 244 -1.58 -10.27 -8.28
N ILE A 245 -1.96 -11.43 -7.76
CA ILE A 245 -2.34 -12.64 -8.53
C ILE A 245 -3.60 -13.25 -7.90
N PHE A 246 -4.46 -13.82 -8.75
CA PHE A 246 -5.74 -14.52 -8.48
C PHE A 246 -6.90 -13.65 -8.02
#